data_AF-A0ABD3NML2-F1
#
_entry.id   AF-A0ABD3NML2-F1
#
_cell.length_a   1.000
_cell.length_b   1.000
_cell.length_c   1.000
_cell.angle_alpha   90.00
_cell.angle_beta   90.00
_cell.angle_gamma   90.00
#
_symmetry.space_group_name_H-M   'P 1'
#
loop_
_entity.id
_entity.type
_entity.pdbx_description
1 polymer ?
#
loop_
_entity_poly.entity_id
_entity_poly.type
_entity_poly.pdbx_seq_one_letter_code
_entity_poly.pdbx_strand_id
1 'polypeptide(L)'
;MTTTLRETAARCRREVYIGAAVLPRPLFVMDFDDDGDGVRPRIGCATISTVDPGGGGRGTPTNDGGASTTTTTTTTTSTTTDIVAAAPTTTRYARVLSSEFNSVVIEHHLKWSPLVHSLPGPVSQDSPPETRLGRYDFRHVDDMVDWAVSNDMHVKGHVLVWHVTSPPFLEDMSPEDVRGAVKRHIFATMGYFRDRIRMWDVVNEALADDGTLVENVFYRKMGPGYVEECFRWAHEADPDAYLIYNDNKVEGCGYRGGRLERDGPDDDDDGGGGGTASSPPGEDDAAAAAGRRRRKARAPNQAKADGYYDLLKSLVERNVPIHGAGMQAHFDASGTGRNRPPTPSMVKRQIRRIGELGLGVNISEMDVRVSRLRRGVDRDAAQTTIYRDVLRAALSEPSFSGIWLWGFSDRHTWVKNFYHDDSPLIFDDAYERKSAYRGVEEALRSICPGGGNDDDGGGDGAWYLEADYDESGNEWGCDWMVPEPTSEEGEGGNGVRTESGRDTTREGQPDWLLPS
;
A
#
# COMPACT_ATOMS: atom_id res chain seq x y z
N MET A 1 -26.60 6.41 -13.56
CA MET A 1 -25.50 5.57 -13.07
C MET A 1 -24.35 6.50 -12.73
N THR A 2 -23.80 6.39 -11.52
CA THR A 2 -22.62 7.16 -11.08
C THR A 2 -21.37 6.56 -11.71
N THR A 3 -20.51 7.39 -12.31
CA THR A 3 -19.22 6.98 -12.90
C THR A 3 -18.36 6.21 -11.88
N THR A 4 -17.63 5.19 -12.32
CA THR A 4 -16.67 4.43 -11.48
C THR A 4 -15.31 5.13 -11.41
N LEU A 5 -14.44 4.71 -10.48
CA LEU A 5 -13.06 5.23 -10.44
C LEU A 5 -12.28 4.83 -11.71
N ARG A 6 -12.45 3.60 -12.20
CA ARG A 6 -11.87 3.10 -13.46
C ARG A 6 -12.28 3.97 -14.65
N GLU A 7 -13.57 4.27 -14.78
CA GLU A 7 -14.08 5.13 -15.85
C GLU A 7 -13.58 6.58 -15.72
N THR A 8 -13.42 7.07 -14.49
CA THR A 8 -12.86 8.40 -14.23
C THR A 8 -11.39 8.46 -14.61
N ALA A 9 -10.59 7.48 -14.18
CA ALA A 9 -9.17 7.36 -14.51
C ALA A 9 -8.94 7.28 -16.04
N ALA A 10 -9.81 6.56 -16.77
CA ALA A 10 -9.75 6.46 -18.23
C ALA A 10 -10.01 7.79 -18.97
N ARG A 11 -10.58 8.80 -18.29
CA ARG A 11 -10.81 10.15 -18.84
C ARG A 11 -9.71 11.14 -18.49
N CYS A 12 -8.77 10.78 -17.63
CA CYS A 12 -7.66 11.63 -17.24
C CYS A 12 -6.81 12.01 -18.46
N ARG A 13 -6.16 13.18 -18.42
CA ARG A 13 -5.26 13.67 -19.49
C ARG A 13 -4.02 12.79 -19.71
N ARG A 14 -3.77 11.84 -18.81
CA ARG A 14 -2.69 10.84 -18.84
C ARG A 14 -3.17 9.57 -18.16
N GLU A 15 -2.54 8.45 -18.51
CA GLU A 15 -2.80 7.16 -17.87
C GLU A 15 -2.46 7.23 -16.38
N VAL A 16 -3.36 6.69 -15.55
CA VAL A 16 -3.20 6.57 -14.10
C VAL A 16 -3.71 5.20 -13.68
N TYR A 17 -2.87 4.46 -12.96
CA TYR A 17 -3.30 3.23 -12.32
C TYR A 17 -4.14 3.56 -11.08
N ILE A 18 -5.31 2.93 -10.98
CA ILE A 18 -6.14 2.91 -9.78
C ILE A 18 -6.35 1.45 -9.41
N GLY A 19 -5.66 1.03 -8.35
CA GLY A 19 -5.62 -0.36 -7.94
C GLY A 19 -5.97 -0.60 -6.49
N ALA A 20 -6.14 -1.86 -6.16
CA ALA A 20 -6.39 -2.33 -4.80
C ALA A 20 -5.64 -3.64 -4.54
N ALA A 21 -5.24 -3.84 -3.28
CA ALA A 21 -4.73 -5.12 -2.82
C ALA A 21 -5.85 -6.17 -2.79
N VAL A 22 -5.53 -7.39 -3.24
CA VAL A 22 -6.50 -8.47 -3.38
C VAL A 22 -6.13 -9.71 -2.57
N LEU A 23 -7.19 -10.36 -2.07
CA LEU A 23 -7.14 -11.62 -1.33
C LEU A 23 -7.92 -12.69 -2.08
N PRO A 24 -7.45 -13.95 -2.12
CA PRO A 24 -8.09 -15.00 -2.91
C PRO A 24 -9.47 -15.39 -2.37
N ARG A 25 -9.62 -15.44 -1.03
CA ARG A 25 -10.87 -15.86 -0.40
C ARG A 25 -12.06 -14.98 -0.82
N PRO A 26 -12.07 -13.65 -0.60
CA PRO A 26 -13.21 -12.83 -1.01
C PRO A 26 -13.37 -12.74 -2.54
N LEU A 27 -12.30 -12.96 -3.30
CA LEU A 27 -12.34 -12.97 -4.76
C LEU A 27 -13.12 -14.17 -5.33
N PHE A 28 -12.97 -15.34 -4.71
CA PHE A 28 -13.50 -16.61 -5.25
C PHE A 28 -14.56 -17.30 -4.38
N VAL A 29 -14.74 -16.88 -3.13
CA VAL A 29 -15.69 -17.47 -2.18
C VAL A 29 -16.72 -16.43 -1.78
N MET A 30 -18.01 -16.75 -1.97
CA MET A 30 -19.10 -15.86 -1.55
C MET A 30 -19.09 -15.68 -0.03
N ASP A 31 -19.31 -14.45 0.43
CA ASP A 31 -19.49 -14.16 1.84
C ASP A 31 -20.83 -14.77 2.31
N PHE A 32 -20.91 -15.30 3.53
CA PHE A 32 -22.14 -15.92 4.07
C PHE A 32 -23.34 -14.97 4.20
N ASP A 33 -23.12 -13.66 4.02
CA ASP A 33 -24.15 -12.63 4.01
C ASP A 33 -24.52 -12.16 2.58
N ASP A 34 -23.91 -12.73 1.53
CA ASP A 34 -24.14 -12.36 0.12
C ASP A 34 -25.42 -13.03 -0.46
N ASP A 35 -26.06 -13.92 0.31
CA ASP A 35 -27.35 -14.53 -0.01
C ASP A 35 -28.50 -13.55 0.34
N GLY A 36 -28.68 -12.54 -0.51
CA GLY A 36 -29.84 -11.65 -0.49
C GLY A 36 -31.20 -12.35 -0.67
N ASP A 37 -31.22 -13.67 -0.89
CA ASP A 37 -32.41 -14.49 -0.96
C ASP A 37 -32.43 -15.45 0.24
N GLY A 38 -33.22 -15.11 1.26
CA GLY A 38 -33.25 -15.73 2.59
C GLY A 38 -33.55 -17.23 2.68
N VAL A 39 -32.65 -18.08 2.19
CA VAL A 39 -32.68 -19.53 2.38
C VAL A 39 -31.34 -19.98 2.95
N ARG A 40 -31.28 -20.08 4.27
CA ARG A 40 -30.14 -20.68 4.98
C ARG A 40 -30.08 -22.19 4.68
N PRO A 41 -29.02 -22.75 4.08
CA PRO A 41 -28.80 -24.18 4.14
C PRO A 41 -28.25 -24.51 5.52
N ARG A 42 -29.04 -25.23 6.35
CA ARG A 42 -28.51 -25.86 7.56
C ARG A 42 -27.57 -26.99 7.14
N ILE A 43 -26.27 -26.76 7.14
CA ILE A 43 -25.29 -27.83 7.05
C ILE A 43 -25.01 -28.29 8.48
N GLY A 44 -25.58 -29.44 8.83
CA GLY A 44 -25.31 -30.14 10.08
C GLY A 44 -23.84 -30.53 10.14
N CYS A 45 -23.22 -30.27 11.30
CA CYS A 45 -21.88 -30.70 11.63
C CYS A 45 -21.78 -32.23 11.48
N ALA A 46 -21.08 -32.70 10.45
CA ALA A 46 -20.69 -34.09 10.33
C ALA A 46 -19.31 -34.24 10.99
N THR A 47 -19.32 -34.73 12.21
CA THR A 47 -18.15 -35.29 12.88
C THR A 47 -17.59 -36.43 12.04
N ILE A 48 -16.38 -36.25 11.50
CA ILE A 48 -15.58 -37.37 10.98
C ILE A 48 -15.11 -38.17 12.18
N SER A 49 -15.74 -39.33 12.40
CA SER A 49 -15.26 -40.32 13.36
C SER A 49 -14.15 -41.13 12.68
N THR A 50 -12.97 -41.15 13.30
CA THR A 50 -11.81 -41.93 12.90
C THR A 50 -12.14 -43.42 12.98
N VAL A 51 -11.99 -44.14 11.86
CA VAL A 51 -12.10 -45.60 11.83
C VAL A 51 -10.72 -46.19 12.13
N ASP A 52 -10.63 -46.95 13.21
CA ASP A 52 -9.46 -47.77 13.57
C ASP A 52 -9.70 -49.22 13.08
N PRO A 53 -8.74 -49.93 12.46
CA PRO A 53 -8.96 -51.26 11.93
C PRO A 53 -8.52 -52.32 12.94
N GLY A 54 -9.45 -53.13 13.46
CA GLY A 54 -9.06 -54.37 14.13
C GLY A 54 -10.16 -55.08 14.92
N GLY A 55 -10.31 -56.38 14.65
CA GLY A 55 -10.85 -57.34 15.63
C GLY A 55 -12.20 -57.95 15.27
N GLY A 56 -12.18 -59.22 14.85
CA GLY A 56 -13.37 -59.99 14.49
C GLY A 56 -14.25 -60.42 15.66
N GLY A 57 -15.47 -60.85 15.34
CA GLY A 57 -16.38 -61.50 16.29
C GLY A 57 -17.77 -61.76 15.70
N ARG A 58 -18.16 -63.03 15.66
CA ARG A 58 -19.46 -63.58 15.21
C ARG A 58 -20.66 -63.06 16.00
N GLY A 59 -21.83 -62.97 15.35
CA GLY A 59 -23.15 -62.91 16.03
C GLY A 59 -24.34 -62.69 15.11
N THR A 60 -25.30 -63.60 15.14
CA THR A 60 -26.53 -63.79 14.31
C THR A 60 -27.73 -62.87 14.67
N PRO A 61 -28.85 -62.90 13.89
CA PRO A 61 -29.77 -61.77 13.68
C PRO A 61 -31.16 -61.87 14.35
N THR A 62 -31.88 -60.75 14.43
CA THR A 62 -33.36 -60.62 14.59
C THR A 62 -33.72 -59.17 14.21
N ASN A 63 -34.44 -58.82 13.13
CA ASN A 63 -35.85 -59.02 12.74
C ASN A 63 -36.90 -58.47 13.72
N ASP A 64 -37.48 -57.32 13.35
CA ASP A 64 -38.92 -56.94 13.40
C ASP A 64 -39.02 -55.57 12.67
N GLY A 65 -39.88 -55.31 11.68
CA GLY A 65 -41.16 -55.92 11.33
C GLY A 65 -42.26 -54.87 11.49
N GLY A 66 -42.51 -54.04 10.47
CA GLY A 66 -43.54 -53.00 10.51
C GLY A 66 -43.82 -52.31 9.17
N ALA A 67 -44.67 -52.95 8.37
CA ALA A 67 -45.34 -52.54 7.13
C ALA A 67 -45.86 -51.08 7.10
N SER A 68 -46.19 -50.42 5.98
CA SER A 68 -46.12 -50.58 4.51
C SER A 68 -46.82 -49.31 3.97
N THR A 69 -46.39 -48.72 2.86
CA THR A 69 -47.26 -48.39 1.69
C THR A 69 -46.42 -47.66 0.61
N THR A 70 -46.11 -48.42 -0.42
CA THR A 70 -45.94 -48.12 -1.86
C THR A 70 -45.89 -46.67 -2.34
N THR A 71 -44.74 -46.28 -2.93
CA THR A 71 -44.72 -45.46 -4.17
C THR A 71 -43.60 -45.92 -5.11
N THR A 72 -44.03 -46.27 -6.32
CA THR A 72 -43.31 -46.68 -7.52
C THR A 72 -41.91 -46.09 -7.72
N THR A 73 -40.89 -46.95 -7.76
CA THR A 73 -39.56 -46.63 -8.27
C THR A 73 -39.61 -46.61 -9.79
N THR A 74 -39.58 -45.42 -10.39
CA THR A 74 -39.21 -45.28 -11.80
C THR A 74 -37.72 -44.99 -11.86
N THR A 75 -36.97 -45.99 -12.32
CA THR A 75 -35.56 -45.85 -12.66
C THR A 75 -35.44 -44.95 -13.89
N THR A 76 -35.07 -43.69 -13.68
CA THR A 76 -34.55 -42.85 -14.76
C THR A 76 -33.04 -42.76 -14.58
N THR A 77 -32.34 -43.60 -15.33
CA THR A 77 -30.90 -43.49 -15.56
C THR A 77 -30.65 -42.17 -16.28
N SER A 78 -30.30 -41.11 -15.54
CA SER A 78 -29.81 -39.86 -16.13
C SER A 78 -28.30 -39.91 -16.15
N THR A 79 -27.78 -40.06 -17.34
CA THR A 79 -26.37 -39.97 -17.72
C THR A 79 -25.72 -38.69 -17.18
N THR A 80 -24.53 -38.89 -16.63
CA THR A 80 -23.54 -37.89 -16.20
C THR A 80 -23.05 -37.06 -17.39
N THR A 81 -23.84 -36.12 -17.92
CA THR A 81 -23.32 -35.23 -18.97
C THR A 81 -24.01 -33.88 -19.22
N ASP A 82 -24.92 -33.41 -18.38
CA ASP A 82 -25.53 -32.07 -18.58
C ASP A 82 -25.53 -31.21 -17.31
N ILE A 83 -24.33 -30.90 -16.81
CA ILE A 83 -24.09 -29.61 -16.12
C ILE A 83 -23.17 -28.81 -17.04
N VAL A 84 -23.76 -28.28 -18.11
CA VAL A 84 -23.12 -27.25 -18.92
C VAL A 84 -23.15 -25.95 -18.10
N ALA A 85 -21.95 -25.53 -17.68
CA ALA A 85 -21.55 -24.17 -17.36
C ALA A 85 -22.61 -23.26 -16.70
N ALA A 86 -22.80 -23.41 -15.39
CA ALA A 86 -23.17 -22.23 -14.59
C ALA A 86 -21.95 -21.28 -14.61
N ALA A 87 -22.12 -20.06 -15.13
CA ALA A 87 -21.11 -19.01 -14.98
C ALA A 87 -20.68 -18.94 -13.50
N PRO A 88 -19.38 -18.79 -13.18
CA PRO A 88 -19.00 -18.66 -11.78
C PRO A 88 -19.74 -17.44 -11.23
N THR A 89 -20.62 -17.67 -10.25
CA THR A 89 -21.31 -16.61 -9.51
C THR A 89 -20.24 -15.69 -8.95
N THR A 90 -20.02 -14.56 -9.62
CA THR A 90 -18.95 -13.63 -9.29
C THR A 90 -19.29 -12.96 -7.97
N THR A 91 -18.41 -13.09 -6.98
CA THR A 91 -18.63 -12.53 -5.63
C THR A 91 -18.90 -11.02 -5.73
N ARG A 92 -19.61 -10.45 -4.76
CA ARG A 92 -19.78 -8.99 -4.72
C ARG A 92 -18.44 -8.25 -4.72
N TYR A 93 -17.45 -8.77 -3.98
CA TYR A 93 -16.08 -8.26 -3.99
C TYR A 93 -15.49 -8.21 -5.40
N ALA A 94 -15.54 -9.32 -6.14
CA ALA A 94 -14.99 -9.41 -7.50
C ALA A 94 -15.71 -8.46 -8.48
N ARG A 95 -17.03 -8.30 -8.34
CA ARG A 95 -17.82 -7.35 -9.15
C ARG A 95 -17.42 -5.89 -8.89
N VAL A 96 -17.33 -5.48 -7.63
CA VAL A 96 -16.92 -4.12 -7.28
C VAL A 96 -15.49 -3.87 -7.75
N LEU A 97 -14.56 -4.78 -7.43
CA LEU A 97 -13.16 -4.68 -7.80
C LEU A 97 -12.95 -4.47 -9.31
N SER A 98 -13.54 -5.34 -10.14
CA SER A 98 -13.38 -5.26 -11.61
C SER A 98 -14.05 -4.01 -12.23
N SER A 99 -15.09 -3.48 -11.60
CA SER A 99 -15.80 -2.28 -12.06
C SER A 99 -15.10 -0.97 -11.68
N GLU A 100 -14.44 -0.93 -10.53
CA GLU A 100 -13.90 0.30 -9.94
C GLU A 100 -12.40 0.45 -10.21
N PHE A 101 -11.66 -0.63 -10.42
CA PHE A 101 -10.19 -0.60 -10.51
C PHE A 101 -9.69 -1.09 -11.86
N ASN A 102 -8.56 -0.56 -12.33
CA ASN A 102 -7.85 -1.02 -13.54
C ASN A 102 -6.55 -1.76 -13.21
N SER A 103 -6.26 -1.95 -11.93
CA SER A 103 -5.05 -2.61 -11.47
C SER A 103 -5.29 -3.37 -10.16
N VAL A 104 -4.51 -4.42 -9.92
CA VAL A 104 -4.49 -5.15 -8.66
C VAL A 104 -3.06 -5.33 -8.16
N VAL A 105 -2.91 -5.48 -6.86
CA VAL A 105 -1.68 -5.97 -6.23
C VAL A 105 -2.01 -7.20 -5.38
N ILE A 106 -1.22 -8.26 -5.49
CA ILE A 106 -1.46 -9.48 -4.72
C ILE A 106 -0.91 -9.29 -3.32
N GLU A 107 -1.78 -9.21 -2.32
CA GLU A 107 -1.43 -8.73 -0.97
C GLU A 107 -0.42 -9.62 -0.25
N HIS A 108 -0.60 -10.94 -0.34
CA HIS A 108 0.13 -11.92 0.47
C HIS A 108 0.74 -13.07 -0.33
N HIS A 109 -0.05 -13.72 -1.19
CA HIS A 109 0.31 -15.03 -1.76
C HIS A 109 1.50 -15.01 -2.73
N LEU A 110 1.88 -13.82 -3.23
CA LEU A 110 3.04 -13.65 -4.11
C LEU A 110 4.33 -13.29 -3.33
N LYS A 111 4.26 -13.13 -2.01
CA LYS A 111 5.44 -12.97 -1.15
C LYS A 111 6.24 -14.28 -1.12
N TRP A 112 7.53 -14.19 -0.77
CA TRP A 112 8.43 -15.34 -0.87
C TRP A 112 8.01 -16.54 0.01
N SER A 113 7.72 -16.34 1.30
CA SER A 113 7.37 -17.48 2.19
C SER A 113 6.11 -18.24 1.77
N PRO A 114 5.02 -17.58 1.33
CA PRO A 114 3.87 -18.28 0.76
C PRO A 114 4.17 -19.10 -0.50
N LEU A 115 5.10 -18.63 -1.33
CA LEU A 115 5.48 -19.33 -2.56
C LEU A 115 6.38 -20.55 -2.28
N VAL A 116 7.24 -20.48 -1.25
CA VAL A 116 8.32 -21.45 -1.04
C VAL A 116 8.38 -21.95 0.40
N HIS A 117 8.04 -23.22 0.59
CA HIS A 117 8.15 -23.87 1.90
C HIS A 117 9.52 -24.55 2.15
N SER A 118 10.35 -24.74 1.12
CA SER A 118 11.76 -25.17 1.25
C SER A 118 12.57 -24.88 -0.02
N LEU A 119 13.84 -24.49 0.09
CA LEU A 119 14.75 -24.42 -1.07
C LEU A 119 15.29 -25.81 -1.44
N PRO A 120 15.51 -26.11 -2.73
CA PRO A 120 16.22 -27.33 -3.09
C PRO A 120 17.69 -27.24 -2.69
N GLY A 121 18.27 -28.39 -2.34
CA GLY A 121 19.71 -28.63 -2.50
C GLY A 121 20.13 -28.48 -3.98
N PRO A 122 21.41 -28.69 -4.34
CA PRO A 122 21.93 -28.32 -5.66
C PRO A 122 21.06 -28.85 -6.81
N VAL A 123 20.60 -27.93 -7.66
CA VAL A 123 19.83 -28.23 -8.87
C VAL A 123 20.83 -28.28 -10.02
N SER A 124 21.05 -29.46 -10.62
CA SER A 124 21.81 -29.54 -11.86
C SER A 124 20.92 -29.16 -13.05
N GLN A 125 21.55 -28.73 -14.14
CA GLN A 125 20.86 -28.36 -15.38
C GLN A 125 20.10 -29.53 -16.02
N ASP A 126 20.34 -30.76 -15.52
CA ASP A 126 19.74 -32.01 -15.98
C ASP A 126 18.54 -32.47 -15.14
N SER A 127 18.23 -31.82 -14.01
CA SER A 127 17.08 -32.20 -13.15
C SER A 127 15.74 -32.03 -13.90
N PRO A 128 14.73 -32.90 -13.74
CA PRO A 128 13.41 -32.74 -14.37
C PRO A 128 12.77 -31.36 -14.08
N PRO A 129 12.04 -30.73 -15.02
CA PRO A 129 11.40 -29.41 -14.80
C PRO A 129 10.52 -29.35 -13.55
N GLU A 130 9.80 -30.43 -13.26
CA GLU A 130 8.98 -30.64 -12.07
C GLU A 130 9.75 -30.73 -10.75
N THR A 131 11.05 -31.06 -10.78
CA THR A 131 11.94 -30.93 -9.60
C THR A 131 12.60 -29.55 -9.49
N ARG A 132 12.57 -28.74 -10.56
CA ARG A 132 13.00 -27.33 -10.55
C ARG A 132 11.89 -26.40 -10.07
N LEU A 133 10.63 -26.76 -10.33
CA LEU A 133 9.43 -26.01 -9.98
C LEU A 133 8.63 -26.60 -8.81
N GLY A 134 8.83 -27.86 -8.43
CA GLY A 134 8.09 -28.56 -7.36
C GLY A 134 8.33 -28.08 -5.93
N ARG A 135 8.84 -26.85 -5.76
CA ARG A 135 9.04 -26.17 -4.46
C ARG A 135 8.47 -24.75 -4.45
N TYR A 136 8.09 -24.22 -5.60
CA TYR A 136 7.33 -22.99 -5.74
C TYR A 136 5.87 -23.35 -6.02
N ASP A 137 4.95 -22.89 -5.17
CA ASP A 137 3.51 -23.07 -5.40
C ASP A 137 2.88 -21.78 -5.89
N PHE A 138 2.79 -21.64 -7.21
CA PHE A 138 2.19 -20.46 -7.85
C PHE A 138 0.68 -20.59 -8.06
N ARG A 139 0.06 -21.75 -7.80
CA ARG A 139 -1.32 -22.05 -8.22
C ARG A 139 -2.34 -21.05 -7.67
N HIS A 140 -2.23 -20.72 -6.38
CA HIS A 140 -3.12 -19.73 -5.76
C HIS A 140 -2.93 -18.32 -6.33
N VAL A 141 -1.73 -18.02 -6.84
CA VAL A 141 -1.42 -16.74 -7.46
C VAL A 141 -1.91 -16.70 -8.92
N ASP A 142 -1.76 -17.80 -9.67
CA ASP A 142 -2.25 -17.90 -11.05
C ASP A 142 -3.74 -17.54 -11.14
N ASP A 143 -4.58 -18.10 -10.28
CA ASP A 143 -6.03 -17.82 -10.31
C ASP A 143 -6.31 -16.31 -10.18
N MET A 144 -5.59 -15.61 -9.30
CA MET A 144 -5.74 -14.16 -9.10
C MET A 144 -5.19 -13.35 -10.28
N VAL A 145 -4.02 -13.74 -10.82
CA VAL A 145 -3.40 -13.08 -11.98
C VAL A 145 -4.28 -13.25 -13.21
N ASP A 146 -4.70 -14.47 -13.50
CA ASP A 146 -5.49 -14.80 -14.68
C ASP A 146 -6.88 -14.14 -14.58
N TRP A 147 -7.48 -14.10 -13.37
CA TRP A 147 -8.70 -13.33 -13.15
C TRP A 147 -8.50 -11.84 -13.46
N ALA A 148 -7.45 -11.22 -12.95
CA ALA A 148 -7.17 -9.80 -13.19
C ALA A 148 -6.93 -9.51 -14.68
N VAL A 149 -6.10 -10.31 -15.34
CA VAL A 149 -5.82 -10.20 -16.78
C VAL A 149 -7.11 -10.37 -17.60
N SER A 150 -7.97 -11.33 -17.24
CA SER A 150 -9.27 -11.53 -17.92
C SER A 150 -10.25 -10.37 -17.74
N ASN A 151 -10.05 -9.53 -16.72
CA ASN A 151 -10.84 -8.32 -16.45
C ASN A 151 -10.16 -7.04 -16.96
N ASP A 152 -9.14 -7.18 -17.81
CA ASP A 152 -8.37 -6.06 -18.39
C ASP A 152 -7.76 -5.19 -17.28
N MET A 153 -7.23 -5.83 -16.24
CA MET A 153 -6.55 -5.17 -15.13
C MET A 153 -5.06 -5.46 -15.18
N HIS A 154 -4.26 -4.44 -14.87
CA HIS A 154 -2.83 -4.61 -14.65
C HIS A 154 -2.57 -5.34 -13.34
N VAL A 155 -1.50 -6.14 -13.30
CA VAL A 155 -1.06 -6.80 -12.07
C VAL A 155 0.28 -6.21 -11.65
N LYS A 156 0.32 -5.69 -10.42
CA LYS A 156 1.54 -5.31 -9.72
C LYS A 156 2.00 -6.46 -8.84
N GLY A 157 3.21 -6.94 -9.08
CA GLY A 157 3.86 -7.97 -8.29
C GLY A 157 4.41 -7.40 -6.99
N HIS A 158 3.94 -7.93 -5.87
CA HIS A 158 4.35 -7.51 -4.54
C HIS A 158 4.55 -8.76 -3.67
N VAL A 159 5.76 -9.07 -3.19
CA VAL A 159 7.06 -8.41 -3.41
C VAL A 159 8.10 -9.51 -3.52
N LEU A 160 9.16 -9.28 -4.30
CA LEU A 160 10.25 -10.25 -4.46
C LEU A 160 11.12 -10.40 -3.20
N VAL A 161 11.58 -9.29 -2.61
CA VAL A 161 12.52 -9.32 -1.48
C VAL A 161 12.02 -8.42 -0.36
N TRP A 162 11.62 -9.04 0.75
CA TRP A 162 11.17 -8.33 1.94
C TRP A 162 11.43 -9.15 3.21
N HIS A 163 12.15 -8.56 4.15
CA HIS A 163 12.69 -9.25 5.33
C HIS A 163 11.61 -9.85 6.25
N VAL A 164 10.39 -9.34 6.21
CA VAL A 164 9.31 -9.77 7.10
C VAL A 164 8.68 -11.10 6.66
N THR A 165 8.45 -11.29 5.37
CA THR A 165 7.85 -12.51 4.81
C THR A 165 8.85 -13.33 4.00
N SER A 166 10.09 -13.35 4.47
CA SER A 166 11.17 -14.17 3.92
C SER A 166 11.23 -15.54 4.60
N PRO A 167 11.58 -16.61 3.88
CA PRO A 167 11.60 -17.94 4.48
C PRO A 167 12.58 -18.01 5.68
N PRO A 168 12.15 -18.55 6.84
CA PRO A 168 12.97 -18.54 8.05
C PRO A 168 14.33 -19.26 7.91
N PHE A 169 14.41 -20.26 7.03
CA PHE A 169 15.65 -21.02 6.81
C PHE A 169 16.81 -20.16 6.26
N LEU A 170 16.55 -18.94 5.75
CA LEU A 170 17.62 -18.06 5.26
C LEU A 170 18.59 -17.65 6.37
N GLU A 171 18.13 -17.61 7.62
CA GLU A 171 18.98 -17.24 8.77
C GLU A 171 20.10 -18.28 9.01
N ASP A 172 19.79 -19.56 8.79
CA ASP A 172 20.70 -20.69 9.00
C ASP A 172 21.68 -20.92 7.83
N MET A 173 21.45 -20.25 6.70
CA MET A 173 22.25 -20.40 5.48
C MET A 173 23.56 -19.61 5.53
N SER A 174 24.56 -20.05 4.76
CA SER A 174 25.78 -19.29 4.56
C SER A 174 25.52 -17.99 3.75
N PRO A 175 26.37 -16.97 3.85
CA PRO A 175 26.30 -15.78 2.98
C PRO A 175 26.14 -16.07 1.49
N GLU A 176 26.93 -17.02 0.98
CA GLU A 176 26.90 -17.43 -0.43
C GLU A 176 25.56 -18.09 -0.80
N ASP A 177 25.07 -18.97 0.07
CA ASP A 177 23.81 -19.67 -0.17
C ASP A 177 22.61 -18.72 -0.12
N VAL A 178 22.60 -17.72 0.78
CA VAL A 178 21.55 -16.68 0.82
C VAL A 178 21.55 -15.87 -0.48
N ARG A 179 22.72 -15.43 -0.93
CA ARG A 179 22.87 -14.70 -2.21
C ARG A 179 22.32 -15.53 -3.38
N GLY A 180 22.67 -16.81 -3.44
CA GLY A 180 22.18 -17.75 -4.44
C GLY A 180 20.67 -18.01 -4.36
N ALA A 181 20.10 -18.05 -3.15
CA ALA A 181 18.68 -18.20 -2.91
C ALA A 181 17.88 -16.99 -3.40
N VAL A 182 18.32 -15.77 -3.08
CA VAL A 182 17.69 -14.52 -3.53
C VAL A 182 17.71 -14.44 -5.05
N LYS A 183 18.87 -14.66 -5.68
CA LYS A 183 18.95 -14.69 -7.15
C LYS A 183 17.98 -15.72 -7.73
N ARG A 184 17.97 -16.95 -7.22
CA ARG A 184 17.06 -18.00 -7.70
C ARG A 184 15.59 -17.61 -7.55
N HIS A 185 15.22 -16.98 -6.44
CA HIS A 185 13.85 -16.55 -6.19
C HIS A 185 13.37 -15.51 -7.19
N ILE A 186 14.17 -14.46 -7.42
CA ILE A 186 13.85 -13.41 -8.39
C ILE A 186 13.65 -14.02 -9.79
N PHE A 187 14.57 -14.88 -10.23
CA PHE A 187 14.48 -15.52 -11.55
C PHE A 187 13.29 -16.47 -11.68
N ALA A 188 13.00 -17.26 -10.65
CA ALA A 188 11.88 -18.21 -10.68
C ALA A 188 10.54 -17.46 -10.72
N THR A 189 10.35 -16.48 -9.83
CA THR A 189 9.08 -15.75 -9.71
C THR A 189 8.82 -14.85 -10.91
N MET A 190 9.78 -14.00 -11.30
CA MET A 190 9.60 -13.12 -12.46
C MET A 190 9.57 -13.90 -13.77
N GLY A 191 10.39 -14.96 -13.89
CA GLY A 191 10.38 -15.82 -15.08
C GLY A 191 9.05 -16.55 -15.26
N TYR A 192 8.39 -16.97 -14.17
CA TYR A 192 7.10 -17.65 -14.21
C TYR A 192 5.93 -16.73 -14.59
N PHE A 193 5.94 -15.50 -14.09
CA PHE A 193 4.91 -14.50 -14.35
C PHE A 193 5.25 -13.52 -15.48
N ARG A 194 6.31 -13.82 -16.25
CA ARG A 194 6.69 -13.03 -17.42
C ARG A 194 5.46 -12.79 -18.32
N ASP A 195 5.38 -11.59 -18.86
CA ASP A 195 4.26 -11.08 -19.67
C ASP A 195 2.93 -10.84 -18.95
N ARG A 196 2.63 -11.57 -17.86
CA ARG A 196 1.41 -11.42 -17.04
C ARG A 196 1.56 -10.39 -15.92
N ILE A 197 2.75 -10.24 -15.36
CA ILE A 197 3.08 -9.22 -14.35
C ILE A 197 4.27 -8.39 -14.85
N ARG A 198 4.01 -7.13 -15.20
CA ARG A 198 5.02 -6.22 -15.77
C ARG A 198 5.51 -5.13 -14.80
N MET A 199 4.98 -5.08 -13.59
CA MET A 199 5.40 -4.12 -12.56
C MET A 199 5.72 -4.86 -11.27
N TRP A 200 6.88 -4.60 -10.67
CA TRP A 200 7.35 -5.34 -9.49
C TRP A 200 7.89 -4.41 -8.41
N ASP A 201 7.37 -4.56 -7.20
CA ASP A 201 8.11 -4.15 -5.99
C ASP A 201 9.25 -5.16 -5.80
N VAL A 202 10.47 -4.74 -6.12
CA VAL A 202 11.66 -5.62 -6.11
C VAL A 202 12.17 -5.79 -4.68
N VAL A 203 12.38 -4.67 -3.99
CA VAL A 203 12.78 -4.64 -2.58
C VAL A 203 11.78 -3.77 -1.83
N ASN A 204 11.26 -4.31 -0.73
CA ASN A 204 10.36 -3.60 0.16
C ASN A 204 11.05 -3.29 1.49
N GLU A 205 10.89 -2.07 1.99
CA GLU A 205 11.22 -1.67 3.36
C GLU A 205 12.64 -1.98 3.80
N ALA A 206 13.58 -1.52 2.97
CA ALA A 206 15.00 -1.64 3.31
C ALA A 206 15.48 -0.54 4.27
N LEU A 207 14.67 0.49 4.58
CA LEU A 207 15.09 1.64 5.36
C LEU A 207 14.46 1.71 6.76
N ALA A 208 15.29 2.05 7.73
CA ALA A 208 14.90 2.39 9.09
C ALA A 208 14.34 3.81 9.15
N ASP A 209 13.72 4.16 10.28
CA ASP A 209 13.11 5.48 10.49
C ASP A 209 14.13 6.64 10.49
N ASP A 210 15.42 6.36 10.64
CA ASP A 210 16.51 7.33 10.54
C ASP A 210 17.05 7.52 9.11
N GLY A 211 16.53 6.77 8.13
CA GLY A 211 16.96 6.81 6.74
C GLY A 211 18.17 5.94 6.41
N THR A 212 18.66 5.14 7.35
CA THR A 212 19.71 4.14 7.09
C THR A 212 19.11 2.78 6.69
N LEU A 213 19.92 1.88 6.12
CA LEU A 213 19.45 0.53 5.81
C LEU A 213 19.17 -0.25 7.10
N VAL A 214 18.02 -0.92 7.16
CA VAL A 214 17.66 -1.83 8.26
C VAL A 214 18.60 -3.03 8.26
N GLU A 215 19.12 -3.38 9.44
CA GLU A 215 19.81 -4.64 9.62
C GLU A 215 18.82 -5.82 9.57
N ASN A 216 18.88 -6.60 8.50
CA ASN A 216 18.06 -7.80 8.28
C ASN A 216 18.91 -8.94 7.71
N VAL A 217 18.31 -10.11 7.46
CA VAL A 217 19.04 -11.29 6.94
C VAL A 217 19.80 -10.97 5.64
N PHE A 218 19.21 -10.20 4.73
CA PHE A 218 19.85 -9.82 3.47
C PHE A 218 21.03 -8.88 3.71
N TYR A 219 20.85 -7.84 4.53
CA TYR A 219 21.92 -6.92 4.88
C TYR A 219 23.09 -7.65 5.57
N ARG A 220 22.82 -8.51 6.57
CA ARG A 220 23.87 -9.24 7.30
C ARG A 220 24.62 -10.24 6.42
N LYS A 221 23.92 -10.92 5.50
CA LYS A 221 24.49 -12.02 4.70
C LYS A 221 25.05 -11.56 3.36
N MET A 222 24.47 -10.52 2.74
CA MET A 222 24.86 -10.02 1.41
C MET A 222 25.52 -8.64 1.45
N GLY A 223 25.45 -7.93 2.59
CA GLY A 223 25.98 -6.58 2.75
C GLY A 223 25.05 -5.48 2.21
N PRO A 224 25.41 -4.20 2.38
CA PRO A 224 24.58 -3.04 1.98
C PRO A 224 24.26 -2.98 0.48
N GLY A 225 25.05 -3.66 -0.36
CA GLY A 225 24.84 -3.72 -1.81
C GLY A 225 23.66 -4.59 -2.25
N TYR A 226 23.02 -5.34 -1.34
CA TYR A 226 21.99 -6.32 -1.70
C TYR A 226 20.81 -5.72 -2.48
N VAL A 227 20.45 -4.46 -2.19
CA VAL A 227 19.36 -3.76 -2.89
C VAL A 227 19.70 -3.64 -4.38
N GLU A 228 20.89 -3.11 -4.72
CA GLU A 228 21.35 -2.98 -6.10
C GLU A 228 21.36 -4.35 -6.81
N GLU A 229 21.87 -5.39 -6.14
CA GLU A 229 21.95 -6.73 -6.72
C GLU A 229 20.57 -7.28 -7.08
N CYS A 230 19.57 -7.09 -6.22
CA CYS A 230 18.20 -7.51 -6.48
C CYS A 230 17.63 -6.84 -7.73
N PHE A 231 17.84 -5.53 -7.90
CA PHE A 231 17.40 -4.82 -9.11
C PHE A 231 18.11 -5.31 -10.37
N ARG A 232 19.43 -5.54 -10.31
CA ARG A 232 20.18 -6.06 -11.46
C ARG A 232 19.70 -7.47 -11.85
N TRP A 233 19.42 -8.33 -10.88
CA TRP A 233 18.85 -9.66 -11.15
C TRP A 233 17.41 -9.61 -11.63
N ALA A 234 16.60 -8.68 -11.13
CA ALA A 234 15.23 -8.49 -11.58
C ALA A 234 15.20 -8.08 -13.06
N HIS A 235 16.06 -7.14 -13.45
CA HIS A 235 16.21 -6.73 -14.85
C HIS A 235 16.81 -7.85 -15.73
N GLU A 236 17.76 -8.65 -15.21
CA GLU A 236 18.28 -9.82 -15.91
C GLU A 236 17.19 -10.88 -16.13
N ALA A 237 16.27 -11.04 -15.16
CA ALA A 237 15.16 -11.99 -15.23
C ALA A 237 14.03 -11.53 -16.17
N ASP A 238 13.72 -10.24 -16.21
CA ASP A 238 12.78 -9.64 -17.16
C ASP A 238 13.19 -8.19 -17.50
N PRO A 239 13.86 -7.96 -18.64
CA PRO A 239 14.30 -6.63 -19.03
C PRO A 239 13.17 -5.64 -19.31
N ASP A 240 11.96 -6.12 -19.61
CA ASP A 240 10.80 -5.30 -19.95
C ASP A 240 9.95 -4.94 -18.73
N ALA A 241 10.29 -5.47 -17.54
CA ALA A 241 9.58 -5.20 -16.31
C ALA A 241 9.88 -3.80 -15.73
N TYR A 242 8.85 -3.16 -15.20
CA TYR A 242 8.94 -1.91 -14.44
C TYR A 242 9.31 -2.23 -12.98
N LEU A 243 10.47 -1.76 -12.52
CA LEU A 243 11.10 -2.19 -11.27
C LEU A 243 11.05 -1.06 -10.23
N ILE A 244 10.43 -1.35 -9.09
CA ILE A 244 10.09 -0.38 -8.06
C ILE A 244 10.78 -0.72 -6.73
N TYR A 245 11.28 0.30 -6.06
CA TYR A 245 11.62 0.24 -4.64
C TYR A 245 10.45 0.79 -3.82
N ASN A 246 9.95 0.02 -2.84
CA ASN A 246 8.74 0.35 -2.08
C ASN A 246 9.06 0.50 -0.58
N ASP A 247 8.55 1.54 0.07
CA ASP A 247 8.75 1.75 1.51
C ASP A 247 7.61 2.57 2.15
N ASN A 248 7.49 2.48 3.47
CA ASN A 248 6.55 3.24 4.29
C ASN A 248 7.16 4.52 4.87
N LYS A 249 6.30 5.49 5.19
CA LYS A 249 6.65 6.71 5.94
C LYS A 249 7.66 7.60 5.21
N VAL A 250 7.63 7.55 3.88
CA VAL A 250 8.53 8.29 2.98
C VAL A 250 7.78 9.33 2.15
N GLU A 251 6.49 9.53 2.43
CA GLU A 251 5.55 10.26 1.57
C GLU A 251 5.80 11.77 1.55
N GLY A 252 6.41 12.33 2.59
CA GLY A 252 6.57 13.78 2.74
C GLY A 252 8.01 14.22 2.94
N CYS A 253 8.41 15.30 2.28
CA CYS A 253 9.64 16.02 2.63
C CYS A 253 9.38 17.50 2.92
N GLY A 254 10.02 17.99 3.99
CA GLY A 254 10.12 19.40 4.32
C GLY A 254 11.04 20.14 3.35
N TYR A 255 11.12 21.45 3.52
CA TYR A 255 12.10 22.25 2.77
C TYR A 255 13.49 21.96 3.32
N ARG A 256 14.42 21.46 2.49
CA ARG A 256 15.82 21.30 2.90
C ARG A 256 16.35 22.65 3.40
N GLY A 257 16.92 22.66 4.61
CA GLY A 257 17.62 23.81 5.20
C GLY A 257 18.99 24.06 4.57
N GLY A 258 19.09 24.01 3.24
CA GLY A 258 20.30 24.26 2.47
C GLY A 258 20.13 25.52 1.63
N ARG A 259 21.07 26.45 1.77
CA ARG A 259 21.25 27.68 1.00
C ARG A 259 20.85 27.45 -0.47
N LEU A 260 19.73 28.05 -0.90
CA LEU A 260 19.48 28.24 -2.32
C LEU A 260 20.66 29.07 -2.85
N GLU A 261 21.42 28.50 -3.77
CA GLU A 261 22.23 29.30 -4.70
C GLU A 261 21.25 30.25 -5.38
N ARG A 262 21.47 31.55 -5.18
CA ARG A 262 20.72 32.61 -5.83
C ARG A 262 21.12 32.58 -7.31
N ASP A 263 20.32 31.94 -8.14
CA ASP A 263 20.33 32.17 -9.58
C ASP A 263 19.10 33.00 -9.94
N GLY A 264 19.31 34.31 -9.98
CA GLY A 264 18.37 35.34 -10.42
C GLY A 264 19.05 36.70 -10.30
N PRO A 265 19.02 37.55 -11.34
CA PRO A 265 19.99 38.62 -11.52
C PRO A 265 19.87 39.66 -10.41
N ASP A 266 21.00 39.98 -9.80
CA ASP A 266 21.13 41.13 -8.91
C ASP A 266 20.89 42.40 -9.75
N ASP A 267 19.70 42.99 -9.63
CA ASP A 267 19.47 44.38 -9.99
C ASP A 267 20.16 45.25 -8.93
N ASP A 268 21.48 45.35 -9.04
CA ASP A 268 22.29 46.39 -8.41
C ASP A 268 22.08 47.71 -9.19
N ASP A 269 21.07 48.48 -8.79
CA ASP A 269 20.94 49.89 -9.13
C ASP A 269 20.38 50.64 -7.92
N ASP A 270 21.25 51.29 -7.14
CA ASP A 270 21.29 52.75 -7.19
C ASP A 270 22.46 53.33 -6.37
N GLY A 271 23.13 54.28 -7.00
CA GLY A 271 24.23 55.05 -6.44
C GLY A 271 23.78 56.08 -5.40
N GLY A 272 24.74 56.53 -4.59
CA GLY A 272 24.49 57.42 -3.46
C GLY A 272 24.01 58.84 -3.77
N GLY A 273 23.44 59.48 -2.74
CA GLY A 273 23.18 60.92 -2.69
C GLY A 273 22.43 61.30 -1.41
N GLY A 274 23.02 62.18 -0.58
CA GLY A 274 22.54 62.47 0.78
C GLY A 274 21.34 63.41 0.91
N GLY A 275 20.77 63.49 2.11
CA GLY A 275 19.78 64.52 2.44
C GLY A 275 18.90 64.24 3.65
N THR A 276 19.31 64.76 4.81
CA THR A 276 18.49 65.30 5.93
C THR A 276 17.36 64.49 6.59
N ALA A 277 17.56 64.29 7.90
CA ALA A 277 16.63 63.99 8.99
C ALA A 277 15.13 64.24 8.77
N SER A 278 14.34 63.20 9.03
CA SER A 278 13.06 63.31 9.73
C SER A 278 12.84 62.05 10.59
N SER A 279 12.51 62.28 11.87
CA SER A 279 12.04 61.44 12.99
C SER A 279 12.30 59.92 13.03
N PRO A 280 12.64 59.35 14.22
CA PRO A 280 12.66 57.90 14.38
C PRO A 280 11.23 57.34 14.27
N PRO A 281 11.01 56.15 13.67
CA PRO A 281 9.72 55.51 13.74
C PRO A 281 9.42 55.15 15.20
N GLY A 282 8.15 55.33 15.60
CA GLY A 282 7.69 54.99 16.94
C GLY A 282 7.81 53.49 17.21
N GLU A 283 7.94 53.13 18.49
CA GLU A 283 8.05 51.74 18.97
C GLU A 283 6.87 50.83 18.53
N ASP A 284 5.78 51.41 18.03
CA ASP A 284 4.59 50.70 17.57
C ASP A 284 4.70 50.14 16.13
N ASP A 285 5.60 50.67 15.29
CA ASP A 285 5.80 50.16 13.92
C ASP A 285 6.78 48.97 13.86
N ALA A 286 7.62 48.81 14.89
CA ALA A 286 8.48 47.63 15.04
C ALA A 286 7.69 46.38 15.46
N ALA A 287 6.52 46.55 16.09
CA ALA A 287 5.63 45.46 16.49
C ALA A 287 4.78 44.92 15.32
N ALA A 288 4.50 45.74 14.31
CA ALA A 288 3.81 45.30 13.09
C ALA A 288 4.74 44.59 12.08
N ALA A 289 6.05 44.91 12.11
CA ALA A 289 7.08 44.24 11.32
C ALA A 289 7.65 42.97 12.00
N ALA A 290 7.23 42.67 13.23
CA ALA A 290 7.38 41.35 13.85
C ALA A 290 6.32 40.37 13.29
N GLY A 291 6.15 40.36 11.97
CA GLY A 291 5.41 39.31 11.29
C GLY A 291 6.02 37.98 11.70
N ARG A 292 5.23 37.15 12.39
CA ARG A 292 5.60 35.80 12.83
C ARG A 292 6.39 35.17 11.69
N ARG A 293 7.71 35.01 11.85
CA ARG A 293 8.51 34.20 10.93
C ARG A 293 7.93 32.79 11.04
N ARG A 294 6.99 32.47 10.16
CA ARG A 294 6.31 31.18 10.11
C ARG A 294 7.42 30.13 10.00
N ARG A 295 7.69 29.41 11.10
CA ARG A 295 8.67 28.32 11.10
C ARG A 295 8.14 27.30 10.10
N LYS A 296 8.97 26.91 9.13
CA LYS A 296 8.59 25.86 8.18
C LYS A 296 8.26 24.59 8.96
N ALA A 297 7.09 24.00 8.72
CA ALA A 297 6.70 22.74 9.32
C ALA A 297 7.71 21.66 8.94
N ARG A 298 8.13 20.85 9.91
CA ARG A 298 9.00 19.69 9.66
C ARG A 298 8.12 18.55 9.17
N ALA A 299 8.50 17.88 8.09
CA ALA A 299 7.72 16.73 7.61
C ALA A 299 7.81 15.56 8.61
N PRO A 300 6.71 14.78 8.75
CA PRO A 300 6.75 13.55 9.52
C PRO A 300 7.80 12.60 8.91
N ASN A 301 8.59 11.95 9.77
CA ASN A 301 9.65 11.01 9.38
C ASN A 301 10.65 11.56 8.34
N GLN A 302 10.96 12.86 8.40
CA GLN A 302 11.88 13.54 7.47
C GLN A 302 13.18 12.76 7.20
N ALA A 303 13.80 12.17 8.23
CA ALA A 303 15.05 11.44 8.09
C ALA A 303 14.90 10.20 7.18
N LYS A 304 13.83 9.41 7.37
CA LYS A 304 13.51 8.29 6.48
C LYS A 304 13.20 8.75 5.06
N ALA A 305 12.40 9.81 4.90
CA ALA A 305 12.09 10.35 3.58
C ALA A 305 13.35 10.83 2.84
N ASP A 306 14.30 11.47 3.53
CA ASP A 306 15.59 11.86 2.96
C ASP A 306 16.49 10.66 2.64
N GLY A 307 16.58 9.66 3.52
CA GLY A 307 17.31 8.42 3.25
C GLY A 307 16.72 7.63 2.07
N TYR A 308 15.40 7.65 1.92
CA TYR A 308 14.69 7.09 0.75
C TYR A 308 15.13 7.75 -0.55
N TYR A 309 15.12 9.08 -0.57
CA TYR A 309 15.60 9.85 -1.73
C TYR A 309 17.09 9.59 -2.02
N ASP A 310 17.94 9.58 -0.99
CA ASP A 310 19.38 9.37 -1.15
C ASP A 310 19.70 7.94 -1.64
N LEU A 311 18.95 6.92 -1.18
CA LEU A 311 19.04 5.55 -1.70
C LEU A 311 18.67 5.50 -3.19
N LEU A 312 17.51 6.03 -3.57
CA LEU A 312 17.05 6.06 -4.96
C LEU A 312 18.04 6.78 -5.87
N LYS A 313 18.50 7.96 -5.45
CA LYS A 313 19.51 8.75 -6.15
C LYS A 313 20.78 7.93 -6.36
N SER A 314 21.28 7.25 -5.32
CA SER A 314 22.48 6.42 -5.43
C SER A 314 22.33 5.26 -6.42
N LEU A 315 21.13 4.67 -6.53
CA LEU A 315 20.86 3.57 -7.47
C LEU A 315 20.87 4.09 -8.92
N VAL A 316 20.24 5.25 -9.15
CA VAL A 316 20.25 5.93 -10.45
C VAL A 316 21.69 6.31 -10.86
N GLU A 317 22.45 6.95 -9.97
CA GLU A 317 23.84 7.37 -10.24
C GLU A 317 24.78 6.19 -10.57
N ARG A 318 24.50 5.00 -10.01
CA ARG A 318 25.24 3.75 -10.28
C ARG A 318 24.72 2.97 -11.49
N ASN A 319 23.79 3.52 -12.26
CA ASN A 319 23.16 2.86 -13.40
C ASN A 319 22.56 1.50 -13.02
N VAL A 320 21.87 1.45 -11.88
CA VAL A 320 21.04 0.31 -11.49
C VAL A 320 19.71 0.41 -12.26
N PRO A 321 19.18 -0.69 -12.82
CA PRO A 321 17.91 -0.66 -13.57
C PRO A 321 16.72 -0.55 -12.61
N ILE A 322 16.50 0.66 -12.09
CA ILE A 322 15.33 1.04 -11.31
C ILE A 322 14.47 1.99 -12.14
N HIS A 323 13.15 1.79 -12.09
CA HIS A 323 12.20 2.54 -12.93
C HIS A 323 11.27 3.41 -12.09
N GLY A 324 10.99 3.02 -10.84
CA GLY A 324 10.11 3.78 -9.98
C GLY A 324 10.29 3.61 -8.47
N ALA A 325 9.50 4.40 -7.76
CA ALA A 325 9.50 4.58 -6.32
C ALA A 325 8.06 4.45 -5.78
N GLY A 326 7.81 3.47 -4.93
CA GLY A 326 6.53 3.27 -4.25
C GLY A 326 6.55 3.85 -2.84
N MET A 327 5.52 4.63 -2.51
CA MET A 327 5.29 5.17 -1.17
C MET A 327 3.99 4.57 -0.62
N GLN A 328 4.05 3.83 0.48
CA GLN A 328 2.91 3.04 0.95
C GLN A 328 1.70 3.89 1.36
N ALA A 329 1.92 5.02 2.07
CA ALA A 329 0.86 5.93 2.51
C ALA A 329 -0.14 5.34 3.52
N HIS A 330 0.35 4.57 4.50
CA HIS A 330 -0.43 4.10 5.66
C HIS A 330 -0.62 5.20 6.72
N PHE A 331 -1.71 5.95 6.66
CA PHE A 331 -1.91 7.12 7.51
C PHE A 331 -2.80 6.87 8.73
N ASP A 332 -2.56 7.64 9.78
CA ASP A 332 -3.45 7.80 10.94
C ASP A 332 -4.00 9.23 10.95
N ALA A 333 -5.30 9.38 10.67
CA ALA A 333 -5.95 10.68 10.54
C ALA A 333 -5.89 11.52 11.82
N SER A 334 -5.64 10.92 12.99
CA SER A 334 -5.42 11.67 14.23
C SER A 334 -4.18 12.56 14.19
N GLY A 335 -3.28 12.35 13.22
CA GLY A 335 -2.04 13.10 13.11
C GLY A 335 -1.02 12.77 14.20
N THR A 336 -1.17 11.61 14.84
CA THR A 336 -0.29 11.15 15.93
C THR A 336 0.70 10.08 15.49
N GLY A 337 1.84 10.03 16.17
CA GLY A 337 2.85 8.99 15.97
C GLY A 337 3.54 9.04 14.61
N ARG A 338 4.14 7.91 14.21
CA ARG A 338 4.96 7.81 12.99
C ARG A 338 4.13 7.76 11.70
N ASN A 339 2.80 7.62 11.80
CA ASN A 339 1.91 7.52 10.64
C ASN A 339 1.07 8.81 10.44
N ARG A 340 1.52 9.94 11.02
CA ARG A 340 0.94 11.26 10.76
C ARG A 340 0.96 11.53 9.23
N PRO A 341 -0.17 11.91 8.61
CA PRO A 341 -0.17 12.30 7.21
C PRO A 341 0.70 13.55 7.00
N PRO A 342 1.60 13.57 6.00
CA PRO A 342 2.26 14.79 5.58
C PRO A 342 1.26 15.77 4.95
N THR A 343 1.62 17.06 4.92
CA THR A 343 0.82 18.04 4.18
C THR A 343 0.84 17.74 2.68
N PRO A 344 -0.17 18.17 1.91
CA PRO A 344 -0.19 18.02 0.45
C PRO A 344 1.06 18.61 -0.22
N SER A 345 1.56 19.76 0.27
CA SER A 345 2.78 20.37 -0.27
C SER A 345 4.05 19.55 -0.01
N MET A 346 4.15 18.86 1.14
CA MET A 346 5.25 17.94 1.44
C MET A 346 5.24 16.73 0.50
N VAL A 347 4.07 16.19 0.20
CA VAL A 347 3.90 15.07 -0.74
C VAL A 347 4.32 15.48 -2.15
N LYS A 348 3.83 16.64 -2.60
CA LYS A 348 4.18 17.21 -3.90
C LYS A 348 5.68 17.37 -4.07
N ARG A 349 6.37 17.96 -3.08
CA ARG A 349 7.83 18.12 -3.11
C ARG A 349 8.58 16.78 -3.15
N GLN A 350 8.12 15.79 -2.38
CA GLN A 350 8.74 14.46 -2.35
C GLN A 350 8.66 13.79 -3.72
N ILE A 351 7.48 13.81 -4.34
CA ILE A 351 7.26 13.23 -5.67
C ILE A 351 8.07 13.97 -6.73
N ARG A 352 8.09 15.32 -6.67
CA ARG A 352 8.86 16.14 -7.61
C ARG A 352 10.35 15.79 -7.59
N ARG A 353 10.98 15.79 -6.40
CA ARG A 353 12.42 15.51 -6.31
C ARG A 353 12.77 14.10 -6.77
N ILE A 354 11.92 13.10 -6.53
CA ILE A 354 12.12 11.75 -7.05
C ILE A 354 11.94 11.73 -8.56
N GLY A 355 10.95 12.44 -9.09
CA GLY A 355 10.72 12.60 -10.53
C GLY A 355 11.90 13.23 -11.27
N GLU A 356 12.59 14.18 -10.64
CA GLU A 356 13.83 14.81 -11.16
C GLU A 356 15.00 13.81 -11.31
N LEU A 357 14.96 12.66 -10.62
CA LEU A 357 15.90 11.56 -10.84
C LEU A 357 15.56 10.71 -12.09
N GLY A 358 14.44 10.98 -12.76
CA GLY A 358 13.93 10.19 -13.88
C GLY A 358 13.09 8.98 -13.48
N LEU A 359 12.66 8.90 -12.21
CA LEU A 359 11.86 7.79 -11.69
C LEU A 359 10.36 8.13 -11.69
N GLY A 360 9.52 7.15 -12.01
CA GLY A 360 8.08 7.27 -11.75
C GLY A 360 7.77 7.05 -10.27
N VAL A 361 6.71 7.66 -9.76
CA VAL A 361 6.32 7.56 -8.35
C VAL A 361 4.89 7.05 -8.24
N ASN A 362 4.63 6.13 -7.32
CA ASN A 362 3.26 5.68 -7.02
C ASN A 362 3.00 5.72 -5.53
N ILE A 363 1.72 5.92 -5.19
CA ILE A 363 1.20 5.55 -3.87
C ILE A 363 0.78 4.09 -3.96
N SER A 364 1.34 3.23 -3.13
CA SER A 364 1.29 1.77 -3.32
C SER A 364 0.34 1.03 -2.40
N GLU A 365 -0.01 1.56 -1.23
CA GLU A 365 -0.71 0.80 -0.17
C GLU A 365 -1.65 1.69 0.67
N MET A 366 -2.27 2.71 0.08
CA MET A 366 -2.91 3.77 0.86
C MET A 366 -4.12 3.27 1.66
N ASP A 367 -4.07 3.54 2.96
CA ASP A 367 -5.18 3.42 3.90
C ASP A 367 -5.14 4.58 4.92
N VAL A 368 -6.29 5.02 5.42
CA VAL A 368 -6.38 6.16 6.33
C VAL A 368 -7.19 5.78 7.57
N ARG A 369 -6.49 5.37 8.62
CA ARG A 369 -7.09 5.01 9.92
C ARG A 369 -7.77 6.20 10.59
N VAL A 370 -8.92 5.97 11.19
CA VAL A 370 -9.76 6.99 11.83
C VAL A 370 -10.13 6.67 13.28
N SER A 371 -9.83 5.46 13.76
CA SER A 371 -10.21 5.02 15.12
C SER A 371 -9.64 5.90 16.24
N ARG A 372 -8.46 6.49 16.03
CA ARG A 372 -7.76 7.36 17.01
C ARG A 372 -8.16 8.83 16.96
N LEU A 373 -9.07 9.24 16.06
CA LEU A 373 -9.55 10.62 16.03
C LEU A 373 -10.22 11.01 17.34
N ARG A 374 -10.00 12.26 17.77
CA ARG A 374 -10.57 12.80 19.01
C ARG A 374 -12.10 12.80 18.95
N ARG A 375 -12.75 12.58 20.10
CA ARG A 375 -14.20 12.60 20.21
C ARG A 375 -14.75 13.96 19.75
N GLY A 376 -15.78 13.95 18.92
CA GLY A 376 -16.41 15.15 18.37
C GLY A 376 -15.84 15.61 17.03
N VAL A 377 -14.73 15.03 16.57
CA VAL A 377 -14.23 15.22 15.20
C VAL A 377 -15.03 14.36 14.25
N ASP A 378 -15.41 14.94 13.11
CA ASP A 378 -16.03 14.21 12.00
C ASP A 378 -14.99 13.32 11.31
N ARG A 379 -15.13 12.00 11.52
CA ARG A 379 -14.21 10.98 10.98
C ARG A 379 -14.26 10.93 9.46
N ASP A 380 -15.46 11.04 8.89
CA ASP A 380 -15.70 10.93 7.46
C ASP A 380 -15.11 12.15 6.74
N ALA A 381 -15.28 13.35 7.30
CA ALA A 381 -14.70 14.57 6.75
C ALA A 381 -13.16 14.54 6.80
N ALA A 382 -12.57 14.13 7.92
CA ALA A 382 -11.11 14.02 8.06
C ALA A 382 -10.52 13.01 7.06
N GLN A 383 -11.11 11.81 6.98
CA GLN A 383 -10.68 10.77 6.05
C GLN A 383 -10.81 11.21 4.59
N THR A 384 -11.95 11.80 4.22
CA THR A 384 -12.20 12.31 2.87
C THR A 384 -11.18 13.37 2.47
N THR A 385 -10.87 14.28 3.39
CA THR A 385 -9.91 15.37 3.15
C THR A 385 -8.49 14.84 2.93
N ILE A 386 -8.06 13.86 3.73
CA ILE A 386 -6.73 13.24 3.58
C ILE A 386 -6.64 12.52 2.22
N TYR A 387 -7.61 11.68 1.87
CA TYR A 387 -7.62 11.02 0.56
C TYR A 387 -7.61 12.04 -0.59
N ARG A 388 -8.48 13.04 -0.55
CA ARG A 388 -8.60 14.04 -1.61
C ARG A 388 -7.31 14.85 -1.79
N ASP A 389 -6.81 15.46 -0.72
CA ASP A 389 -5.77 16.47 -0.82
C ASP A 389 -4.39 15.86 -1.10
N VAL A 390 -4.07 14.73 -0.45
CA VAL A 390 -2.82 14.00 -0.72
C VAL A 390 -2.79 13.48 -2.16
N LEU A 391 -3.88 12.88 -2.63
CA LEU A 391 -3.95 12.36 -4.00
C LEU A 391 -3.96 13.49 -5.04
N ARG A 392 -4.60 14.63 -4.77
CA ARG A 392 -4.51 15.81 -5.65
C ARG A 392 -3.08 16.33 -5.75
N ALA A 393 -2.37 16.43 -4.64
CA ALA A 393 -0.96 16.79 -4.65
C ALA A 393 -0.13 15.83 -5.50
N ALA A 394 -0.32 14.54 -5.30
CA ALA A 394 0.39 13.51 -6.05
C ALA A 394 0.08 13.55 -7.55
N LEU A 395 -1.20 13.60 -7.93
CA LEU A 395 -1.65 13.64 -9.32
C LEU A 395 -1.21 14.92 -10.05
N SER A 396 -0.97 16.01 -9.32
CA SER A 396 -0.46 17.26 -9.89
C SER A 396 0.99 17.16 -10.38
N GLU A 397 1.76 16.16 -9.95
CA GLU A 397 3.13 15.94 -10.40
C GLU A 397 3.17 14.96 -11.59
N PRO A 398 3.92 15.28 -12.66
CA PRO A 398 3.93 14.50 -13.89
C PRO A 398 4.56 13.11 -13.73
N SER A 399 5.47 12.93 -12.76
CA SER A 399 6.13 11.64 -12.47
C SER A 399 5.20 10.65 -11.73
N PHE A 400 4.06 11.09 -11.22
CA PHE A 400 3.17 10.23 -10.44
C PHE A 400 2.35 9.30 -11.32
N SER A 401 2.47 7.98 -11.19
CA SER A 401 1.88 7.01 -12.12
C SER A 401 0.61 6.32 -11.64
N GLY A 402 0.33 6.31 -10.33
CA GLY A 402 -0.85 5.59 -9.85
C GLY A 402 -1.01 5.49 -8.34
N ILE A 403 -2.17 4.96 -7.97
CA ILE A 403 -2.70 4.84 -6.62
C ILE A 403 -3.12 3.39 -6.42
N TRP A 404 -2.56 2.72 -5.42
CA TRP A 404 -3.04 1.44 -4.94
C TRP A 404 -3.49 1.59 -3.50
N LEU A 405 -4.68 1.09 -3.21
CA LEU A 405 -5.24 1.02 -1.86
C LEU A 405 -4.88 -0.35 -1.26
N TRP A 406 -4.60 -0.44 0.04
CA TRP A 406 -4.33 -1.73 0.69
C TRP A 406 -5.62 -2.45 1.08
N GLY A 407 -6.31 -2.92 0.05
CA GLY A 407 -7.72 -3.32 0.05
C GLY A 407 -8.61 -2.15 -0.38
N PHE A 408 -9.89 -2.41 -0.66
CA PHE A 408 -10.85 -1.33 -0.98
C PHE A 408 -12.08 -1.27 -0.06
N SER A 409 -12.39 -2.36 0.65
CA SER A 409 -13.53 -2.46 1.56
C SER A 409 -13.08 -2.75 2.99
N ASP A 410 -13.65 -2.01 3.94
CA ASP A 410 -13.42 -2.18 5.38
C ASP A 410 -13.74 -3.61 5.85
N ARG A 411 -14.51 -4.40 5.09
CA ARG A 411 -14.84 -5.80 5.42
C ARG A 411 -13.60 -6.68 5.56
N HIS A 412 -12.59 -6.45 4.71
CA HIS A 412 -11.42 -7.31 4.55
C HIS A 412 -10.10 -6.62 4.90
N THR A 413 -10.16 -5.44 5.51
CA THR A 413 -8.96 -4.68 5.84
C THR A 413 -8.10 -5.40 6.88
N TRP A 414 -6.79 -5.44 6.63
CA TRP A 414 -5.79 -5.93 7.58
C TRP A 414 -5.80 -5.14 8.91
N VAL A 415 -6.21 -3.86 8.86
CA VAL A 415 -6.21 -2.93 9.99
C VAL A 415 -7.05 -3.45 11.15
N LYS A 416 -8.17 -4.14 10.89
CA LYS A 416 -9.06 -4.69 11.93
C LYS A 416 -8.40 -5.80 12.76
N ASN A 417 -7.28 -6.38 12.33
CA ASN A 417 -6.51 -7.34 13.12
C ASN A 417 -5.72 -6.68 14.26
N PHE A 418 -5.51 -5.36 14.18
CA PHE A 418 -4.78 -4.56 15.17
C PHE A 418 -5.65 -3.48 15.81
N TYR A 419 -6.68 -3.03 15.08
CA TYR A 419 -7.54 -1.90 15.40
C TYR A 419 -8.99 -2.28 15.13
N HIS A 420 -9.59 -3.06 16.05
CA HIS A 420 -10.88 -3.74 15.85
C HIS A 420 -12.07 -2.83 15.44
N ASP A 421 -12.02 -1.53 15.75
CA ASP A 421 -13.09 -0.55 15.47
C ASP A 421 -12.69 0.50 14.41
N ASP A 422 -11.78 0.17 13.50
CA ASP A 422 -11.35 1.07 12.42
C ASP A 422 -12.04 0.80 11.08
N SER A 423 -12.08 1.84 10.23
CA SER A 423 -12.74 1.86 8.93
C SER A 423 -11.89 2.67 7.94
N PRO A 424 -10.72 2.16 7.51
CA PRO A 424 -9.68 2.97 6.88
C PRO A 424 -9.80 3.10 5.35
N LEU A 425 -10.71 2.36 4.69
CA LEU A 425 -10.80 2.26 3.24
C LEU A 425 -11.98 3.06 2.66
N ILE A 426 -12.18 3.00 1.34
CA ILE A 426 -13.15 3.86 0.64
C ILE A 426 -14.54 3.21 0.43
N PHE A 427 -14.66 1.90 0.70
CA PHE A 427 -15.93 1.18 0.79
C PHE A 427 -16.13 0.62 2.19
N ASP A 428 -17.37 0.55 2.64
CA ASP A 428 -17.73 -0.04 3.93
C ASP A 428 -17.79 -1.58 3.88
N ASP A 429 -18.23 -2.19 4.99
CA ASP A 429 -18.37 -3.65 5.15
C ASP A 429 -19.44 -4.27 4.23
N ALA A 430 -20.34 -3.43 3.71
CA ALA A 430 -21.38 -3.79 2.77
C ALA A 430 -21.00 -3.45 1.33
N TYR A 431 -19.74 -3.07 1.04
CA TYR A 431 -19.29 -2.61 -0.27
C TYR A 431 -20.05 -1.40 -0.83
N GLU A 432 -20.59 -0.55 0.05
CA GLU A 432 -21.13 0.75 -0.33
C GLU A 432 -20.04 1.82 -0.28
N ARG A 433 -20.13 2.81 -1.18
CA ARG A 433 -19.14 3.90 -1.29
C ARG A 433 -19.24 4.80 -0.06
N LYS A 434 -18.11 5.02 0.63
CA LYS A 434 -17.98 6.00 1.72
C LYS A 434 -17.74 7.41 1.17
N SER A 435 -17.77 8.43 2.02
CA SER A 435 -17.34 9.79 1.68
C SER A 435 -15.90 9.83 1.14
N ALA A 436 -15.01 8.99 1.68
CA ALA A 436 -13.63 8.83 1.22
C ALA A 436 -13.51 8.44 -0.27
N TYR A 437 -14.46 7.66 -0.81
CA TYR A 437 -14.53 7.37 -2.25
C TYR A 437 -14.63 8.66 -3.07
N ARG A 438 -15.45 9.62 -2.61
CA ARG A 438 -15.61 10.91 -3.30
C ARG A 438 -14.32 11.71 -3.28
N GLY A 439 -13.55 11.62 -2.19
CA GLY A 439 -12.22 12.25 -2.12
C GLY A 439 -11.26 11.72 -3.20
N VAL A 440 -11.22 10.40 -3.41
CA VAL A 440 -10.43 9.78 -4.49
C VAL A 440 -10.95 10.18 -5.88
N GLU A 441 -12.28 10.16 -6.08
CA GLU A 441 -12.90 10.56 -7.34
C GLU A 441 -12.60 12.03 -7.68
N GLU A 442 -12.74 12.94 -6.70
CA GLU A 442 -12.42 14.37 -6.83
C GLU A 442 -10.94 14.61 -7.12
N ALA A 443 -10.05 13.76 -6.60
CA ALA A 443 -8.64 13.83 -6.93
C ALA A 443 -8.37 13.40 -8.39
N LEU A 444 -8.92 12.28 -8.84
CA LEU A 444 -8.79 11.84 -10.24
C LEU A 444 -9.37 12.86 -11.23
N ARG A 445 -10.54 13.44 -10.91
CA ARG A 445 -11.16 14.47 -11.73
C ARG A 445 -10.28 15.71 -11.90
N SER A 446 -9.41 16.04 -10.93
CA SER A 446 -8.54 17.22 -11.02
C SER A 446 -7.61 17.23 -12.24
N ILE A 447 -7.32 16.06 -12.82
CA ILE A 447 -6.49 15.91 -14.02
C ILE A 447 -7.27 15.44 -15.26
N CYS A 448 -8.61 15.40 -15.18
CA CYS A 448 -9.49 15.17 -16.32
C CYS A 448 -9.72 16.49 -17.11
N PRO A 449 -10.08 16.42 -18.41
CA PRO A 449 -10.58 17.58 -19.15
C PRO A 449 -11.77 18.24 -18.41
N GLY A 450 -11.70 19.57 -18.23
CA GLY A 450 -12.73 20.36 -17.50
C GLY A 450 -12.75 20.14 -15.98
N GLY A 451 -11.83 19.34 -15.43
CA GLY A 451 -11.83 18.98 -14.00
C GLY A 451 -10.83 19.76 -13.14
N GLY A 452 -10.00 20.62 -13.74
CA GLY A 452 -9.12 21.53 -13.01
C GLY A 452 -9.39 22.96 -13.45
N ASN A 453 -9.96 23.79 -12.56
CA ASN A 453 -10.04 25.26 -12.63
C ASN A 453 -10.41 25.91 -13.99
N ASP A 454 -10.96 25.17 -14.94
CA ASP A 454 -11.37 25.73 -16.24
C ASP A 454 -12.70 26.52 -16.10
N ASP A 455 -13.45 26.32 -15.01
CA ASP A 455 -14.70 27.03 -14.69
C ASP A 455 -14.60 28.01 -13.48
N ASP A 456 -13.51 27.95 -12.69
CA ASP A 456 -13.22 28.91 -11.62
C ASP A 456 -11.96 29.68 -12.02
N GLY A 457 -12.14 30.88 -12.58
CA GLY A 457 -11.09 31.74 -13.13
C GLY A 457 -9.76 31.63 -12.39
N GLY A 458 -8.71 31.29 -13.13
CA GLY A 458 -7.37 31.04 -12.61
C GLY A 458 -6.95 32.03 -11.51
N GLY A 459 -6.74 31.51 -10.30
CA GLY A 459 -6.38 32.32 -9.14
C GLY A 459 -6.20 31.51 -7.86
N ASP A 460 -7.26 30.93 -7.28
CA ASP A 460 -7.29 30.75 -5.82
C ASP A 460 -7.57 29.33 -5.27
N GLY A 461 -7.79 28.30 -6.10
CA GLY A 461 -8.34 27.01 -5.63
C GLY A 461 -7.36 25.93 -5.10
N ALA A 462 -6.04 26.10 -5.24
CA ALA A 462 -5.07 25.01 -5.00
C ALA A 462 -3.81 25.43 -4.22
N TRP A 463 -3.86 26.55 -3.48
CA TRP A 463 -2.72 27.07 -2.72
C TRP A 463 -2.12 26.04 -1.74
N TYR A 464 -2.95 25.13 -1.21
CA TYR A 464 -2.55 24.10 -0.24
C TYR A 464 -1.60 23.05 -0.83
N LEU A 465 -1.53 22.97 -2.16
CA LEU A 465 -0.56 22.12 -2.84
C LEU A 465 0.86 22.69 -2.78
N GLU A 466 1.01 23.98 -2.51
CA GLU A 466 2.29 24.68 -2.48
C GLU A 466 2.64 25.24 -1.08
N ALA A 467 1.69 25.19 -0.14
CA ALA A 467 1.85 25.70 1.21
C ALA A 467 1.40 24.69 2.28
N ASP A 468 2.07 24.72 3.43
CA ASP A 468 1.72 23.91 4.60
C ASP A 468 0.59 24.54 5.44
N TYR A 469 0.15 25.75 5.09
CA TYR A 469 -0.79 26.57 5.86
C TYR A 469 -1.84 27.21 4.98
N ASP A 470 -3.06 27.34 5.52
CA ASP A 470 -4.16 28.08 4.91
C ASP A 470 -3.99 29.60 4.89
N GLU A 471 -4.93 30.27 4.20
CA GLU A 471 -4.98 31.73 4.10
C GLU A 471 -5.10 32.41 5.47
N SER A 472 -5.74 31.73 6.43
CA SER A 472 -5.83 32.16 7.83
C SER A 472 -4.56 31.85 8.65
N GLY A 473 -3.59 31.15 8.05
CA GLY A 473 -2.32 30.75 8.65
C GLY A 473 -2.38 29.48 9.50
N ASN A 474 -3.46 28.70 9.45
CA ASN A 474 -3.57 27.44 10.15
C ASN A 474 -2.90 26.31 9.36
N GLU A 475 -2.25 25.38 10.05
CA GLU A 475 -1.62 24.22 9.41
C GLU A 475 -2.70 23.30 8.80
N TRP A 476 -2.41 22.70 7.65
CA TRP A 476 -3.32 21.72 7.05
C TRP A 476 -3.67 20.62 8.06
N GLY A 477 -4.97 20.40 8.24
CA GLY A 477 -5.54 19.42 9.19
C GLY A 477 -5.57 19.83 10.66
N CYS A 478 -5.33 21.11 10.98
CA CYS A 478 -5.49 21.64 12.35
C CYS A 478 -6.84 21.34 13.00
N ASP A 479 -7.90 21.20 12.20
CA ASP A 479 -9.28 21.00 12.69
C ASP A 479 -9.53 19.58 13.23
N TRP A 480 -8.75 18.58 12.77
CA TRP A 480 -8.93 17.18 13.16
C TRP A 480 -7.67 16.56 13.78
N MET A 481 -6.48 16.93 13.31
CA MET A 481 -5.22 16.37 13.81
C MET A 481 -4.84 16.93 15.18
N VAL A 482 -4.31 16.06 16.04
CA VAL A 482 -3.70 16.44 17.31
C VAL A 482 -2.51 17.38 17.02
N PRO A 483 -2.49 18.60 17.61
CA PRO A 483 -1.34 19.48 17.48
C PRO A 483 -0.10 18.80 18.02
N GLU A 484 1.05 19.00 17.37
CA GLU A 484 2.31 18.54 17.94
C GLU A 484 2.58 19.28 19.26
N PRO A 485 3.11 18.60 20.29
CA PRO A 485 3.52 19.28 21.51
C PRO A 485 4.57 20.34 21.17
N THR A 486 4.33 21.58 21.58
CA THR A 486 5.31 22.66 21.40
C THR A 486 6.58 22.32 22.18
N SER A 487 7.74 22.42 21.52
CA SER A 487 9.06 22.05 22.05
C SER A 487 9.54 22.83 23.29
N GLU A 488 8.67 23.59 23.97
CA GLU A 488 8.98 24.34 25.19
C GLU A 488 8.85 23.49 26.48
N GLU A 489 8.30 22.28 26.41
CA GLU A 489 8.18 21.36 27.57
C GLU A 489 9.10 20.12 27.48
N GLY A 490 10.19 20.20 26.70
CA GLY A 490 10.95 19.02 26.28
C GLY A 490 12.44 18.98 26.57
N GLU A 491 13.01 19.88 27.38
CA GLU A 491 14.42 19.78 27.79
C GLU A 491 14.60 20.18 29.26
N GLY A 492 14.20 19.30 30.18
CA GLY A 492 14.55 19.47 31.59
C GLY A 492 13.62 18.78 32.58
N GLY A 493 13.82 17.48 32.82
CA GLY A 493 13.16 16.80 33.93
C GLY A 493 13.26 15.29 33.91
N ASN A 494 14.31 14.76 34.54
CA ASN A 494 14.36 13.35 34.95
C ASN A 494 13.13 13.02 35.82
N GLY A 495 12.30 12.06 35.39
CA GLY A 495 11.11 11.68 36.16
C GLY A 495 10.36 10.45 35.62
N VAL A 496 10.89 9.27 35.93
CA VAL A 496 10.16 8.00 36.14
C VAL A 496 9.35 7.45 34.95
N ARG A 497 9.98 6.50 34.25
CA ARG A 497 9.31 5.37 33.57
C ARG A 497 8.26 4.76 34.52
N THR A 498 7.00 4.76 34.09
CA THR A 498 6.07 3.69 34.45
C THR A 498 5.54 3.07 33.17
N GLU A 499 6.04 1.88 32.88
CA GLU A 499 5.45 0.94 31.93
C GLU A 499 4.04 0.56 32.43
N SER A 500 3.02 0.75 31.60
CA SER A 500 1.82 -0.10 31.60
C SER A 500 1.00 0.10 30.33
N GLY A 501 1.62 -0.18 29.20
CA GLY A 501 0.94 -0.60 27.99
C GLY A 501 1.84 -1.64 27.37
N ARG A 502 1.49 -2.92 27.46
CA ARG A 502 2.24 -3.99 26.80
C ARG A 502 2.14 -3.73 25.30
N ASP A 503 3.18 -3.09 24.76
CA ASP A 503 3.51 -3.19 23.36
C ASP A 503 3.89 -4.65 23.12
N THR A 504 2.94 -5.42 22.57
CA THR A 504 3.14 -6.84 22.25
C THR A 504 3.84 -7.03 20.91
N THR A 505 4.39 -5.97 20.31
CA THR A 505 5.30 -6.12 19.20
C THR A 505 6.58 -6.76 19.73
N ARG A 506 6.87 -7.99 19.28
CA ARG A 506 8.23 -8.53 19.35
C ARG A 506 9.13 -7.47 18.73
N GLU A 507 10.16 -7.03 19.45
CA GLU A 507 11.16 -6.08 18.97
C GLU A 507 11.48 -6.34 17.49
N GLY A 508 11.10 -5.40 16.61
CA GLY A 508 11.39 -5.47 15.17
C GLY A 508 10.30 -6.01 14.25
N GLN A 509 9.11 -6.41 14.74
CA GLN A 509 7.96 -6.66 13.85
C GLN A 509 7.17 -5.37 13.61
N PRO A 510 6.89 -5.00 12.35
CA PRO A 510 6.03 -3.85 12.06
C PRO A 510 4.61 -4.08 12.58
N ASP A 511 3.97 -3.03 13.11
CA ASP A 511 2.61 -3.01 13.71
C ASP A 511 1.46 -3.51 12.80
N TRP A 512 1.78 -4.00 11.60
CA TRP A 512 0.85 -4.28 10.52
C TRP A 512 0.98 -5.66 9.88
N LEU A 513 1.89 -6.49 10.40
CA LEU A 513 2.08 -7.85 9.93
C LEU A 513 0.96 -8.78 10.41
N LEU A 514 0.02 -9.13 9.52
CA LEU A 514 -1.01 -10.14 9.79
C LEU A 514 -0.43 -11.36 10.55
N PRO A 515 -1.03 -11.78 11.68
CA PRO A 515 -0.61 -13.02 12.33
C PRO A 515 -0.83 -14.19 11.35
N SER A 516 0.20 -15.02 11.22
CA SER A 516 0.28 -16.20 10.34
C SER A 516 -0.83 -17.23 10.56
#